data_AF-A0A7W0YCN7-F1
#
_entry.id   AF-A0A7W0YCN7-F1
#
_cell.length_a   1.000
_cell.length_b   1.000
_cell.length_c   1.000
_cell.angle_alpha   90.00
_cell.angle_beta   90.00
_cell.angle_gamma   90.00
#
_symmetry.space_group_name_H-M   'P 1'
#
loop_
_entity.id
_entity.type
_entity.pdbx_description
1 polymer ?
#
loop_
_entity_poly.entity_id
_entity_poly.type
_entity_poly.pdbx_seq_one_letter_code
_entity_poly.pdbx_strand_id
1 'polypeptide(L)'
;MPAYRVPTGELLRSLRPETYRQVVDLLAEPREHVSYREIARVCKVGGSTIKAIEAAEAESIIERKAKLLRKVTRVAERAWSTVEDKLDGANLAQATICAGIATDKMILLAGETTQRIEVNFNASDIYADFKALTDELNEAVKRLPTPKSLLVVVDAEITSSAIGSEV
;
A
#
# COMPACT_ATOMS: atom_id res chain seq x y z
N MET A 1 -27.23 10.54 -24.35
CA MET A 1 -26.03 10.13 -23.58
C MET A 1 -25.86 11.12 -22.43
N PRO A 2 -26.11 10.76 -21.16
CA PRO A 2 -25.88 11.69 -20.06
C PRO A 2 -24.36 11.82 -19.81
N ALA A 3 -23.88 13.05 -19.65
CA ALA A 3 -22.48 13.35 -19.37
C ALA A 3 -22.05 12.71 -18.05
N TYR A 4 -20.98 11.89 -18.09
CA TYR A 4 -20.35 11.34 -16.89
C TYR A 4 -19.79 12.52 -16.08
N ARG A 5 -20.50 12.92 -15.02
CA ARG A 5 -20.10 14.02 -14.14
C ARG A 5 -18.77 13.63 -13.50
N VAL A 6 -17.72 14.41 -13.76
CA VAL A 6 -16.40 14.21 -13.18
C VAL A 6 -16.56 14.14 -11.66
N PRO A 7 -16.08 13.08 -10.98
CA PRO A 7 -16.17 12.96 -9.54
C PRO A 7 -15.17 13.92 -8.88
N THR A 8 -15.56 15.17 -8.71
CA THR A 8 -14.67 16.23 -8.20
C THR A 8 -14.65 16.22 -6.68
N GLY A 9 -13.47 16.13 -6.07
CA GLY A 9 -13.30 16.31 -4.62
C GLY A 9 -13.91 17.63 -4.09
N GLU A 10 -13.97 18.66 -4.93
CA GLU A 10 -14.62 19.96 -4.64
C GLU A 10 -16.14 19.86 -4.41
N LEU A 11 -16.83 18.97 -5.12
CA LEU A 11 -18.26 18.74 -4.89
C LEU A 11 -18.50 18.12 -3.51
N LEU A 12 -17.62 17.20 -3.09
CA LEU A 12 -17.70 16.64 -1.74
C LEU A 12 -17.40 17.70 -0.67
N ARG A 13 -16.40 18.56 -0.92
CA ARG A 13 -16.03 19.66 -0.03
C ARG A 13 -17.17 20.67 0.19
N SER A 14 -17.94 20.98 -0.85
CA SER A 14 -19.05 21.93 -0.79
C SER A 14 -20.33 21.33 -0.20
N LEU A 15 -20.68 20.09 -0.59
CA LEU A 15 -21.93 19.46 -0.16
C LEU A 15 -21.85 18.79 1.20
N ARG A 16 -20.68 18.22 1.55
CA ARG A 16 -20.46 17.41 2.76
C ARG A 16 -19.06 17.66 3.34
N PRO A 17 -18.81 18.87 3.88
CA PRO A 17 -17.47 19.28 4.33
C PRO A 17 -16.92 18.38 5.45
N GLU A 18 -17.76 17.84 6.33
CA GLU A 18 -17.35 16.92 7.39
C GLU A 18 -16.80 15.60 6.83
N THR A 19 -17.50 15.03 5.83
CA THR A 19 -17.05 13.80 5.15
C THR A 19 -15.76 14.05 4.36
N TYR A 20 -15.64 15.22 3.73
CA TYR A 20 -14.40 15.62 3.06
C TYR A 20 -13.22 15.68 4.03
N ARG A 21 -13.38 16.32 5.20
CA ARG A 21 -12.33 16.38 6.24
C ARG A 21 -11.95 14.99 6.74
N GLN A 22 -12.94 14.14 7.00
CA GLN A 22 -12.69 12.76 7.43
C GLN A 22 -11.90 11.95 6.39
N VAL A 23 -12.19 12.13 5.09
CA VAL A 23 -11.41 11.51 4.01
C VAL A 23 -9.97 12.03 4.02
N VAL A 24 -9.76 13.35 4.14
CA VAL A 24 -8.40 13.95 4.20
C VAL A 24 -7.62 13.45 5.42
N ASP A 25 -8.26 13.34 6.58
CA ASP A 25 -7.62 12.84 7.79
C ASP A 25 -7.24 11.36 7.66
N LEU A 26 -8.12 10.51 7.11
CA LEU A 26 -7.81 9.10 6.84
C LEU A 26 -6.76 8.91 5.74
N LEU A 27 -6.69 9.82 4.76
CA LEU A 27 -5.63 9.86 3.75
C LEU A 27 -4.28 10.30 4.33
N ALA A 28 -4.28 10.97 5.48
CA ALA A 28 -3.06 11.34 6.19
C ALA A 28 -2.45 10.16 6.97
N GLU A 29 -3.18 9.08 7.24
CA GLU A 29 -2.59 7.90 7.90
C GLU A 29 -1.71 7.09 6.93
N PRO A 30 -0.69 6.36 7.43
CA PRO A 30 0.09 5.46 6.59
C PRO A 30 -0.80 4.41 5.91
N ARG A 31 -0.53 4.12 4.63
CA ARG A 31 -1.35 3.21 3.81
C ARG A 31 -1.41 1.76 4.30
N GLU A 32 -0.42 1.36 5.11
CA GLU A 32 -0.37 0.07 5.78
C GLU A 32 -1.51 -0.10 6.80
N HIS A 33 -2.02 1.01 7.34
CA HIS A 33 -3.08 1.01 8.35
C HIS A 33 -4.46 1.29 7.76
N VAL A 34 -4.54 2.06 6.67
CA VAL A 34 -5.83 2.46 6.08
C VAL A 34 -5.83 2.31 4.56
N SER A 35 -6.60 1.35 4.06
CA SER A 35 -6.75 1.10 2.62
C SER A 35 -7.82 2.00 1.97
N TYR A 36 -7.70 2.30 0.67
CA TYR A 36 -8.75 3.04 -0.06
C TYR A 36 -10.14 2.41 0.03
N ARG A 37 -10.19 1.07 0.08
CA ARG A 37 -11.46 0.33 0.20
C ARG A 37 -12.12 0.58 1.56
N GLU A 38 -11.31 0.69 2.61
CA GLU A 38 -11.78 1.00 3.95
C GLU A 38 -12.26 2.44 4.06
N ILE A 39 -11.50 3.41 3.52
CA ILE A 39 -11.95 4.82 3.44
C ILE A 39 -13.27 4.94 2.69
N ALA A 40 -13.39 4.24 1.56
CA ALA A 40 -14.63 4.22 0.78
C ALA A 40 -15.82 3.66 1.57
N ARG A 41 -15.61 2.62 2.40
CA ARG A 41 -16.65 2.05 3.27
C ARG A 41 -17.03 2.99 4.42
N VAL A 42 -16.05 3.55 5.11
CA VAL A 42 -16.26 4.42 6.29
C VAL A 42 -16.91 5.74 5.87
N CYS A 43 -16.36 6.39 4.83
CA CYS A 43 -16.83 7.71 4.40
C CYS A 43 -18.00 7.63 3.41
N LYS A 44 -18.33 6.43 2.89
CA LYS A 44 -19.35 6.19 1.86
C LYS A 44 -19.11 7.04 0.60
N VAL A 45 -17.86 7.09 0.15
CA VAL A 45 -17.40 7.87 -1.02
C VAL A 45 -16.79 6.94 -2.05
N GLY A 46 -17.02 7.22 -3.35
CA GLY A 46 -16.43 6.46 -4.45
C GLY A 46 -14.90 6.61 -4.51
N GLY A 47 -14.20 5.53 -4.88
CA GLY A 47 -12.73 5.51 -4.91
C GLY A 47 -12.10 6.54 -5.86
N SER A 48 -12.78 6.91 -6.94
CA SER A 48 -12.34 7.96 -7.87
C SER A 48 -12.31 9.35 -7.22
N THR A 49 -13.33 9.67 -6.41
CA THR A 49 -13.37 10.92 -5.65
C THR A 49 -12.27 10.96 -4.58
N ILE A 50 -12.01 9.84 -3.90
CA ILE A 50 -10.94 9.77 -2.88
C ILE A 50 -9.57 10.05 -3.51
N LYS A 51 -9.29 9.47 -4.69
CA LYS A 51 -8.05 9.75 -5.44
C LYS A 51 -7.94 11.20 -5.89
N ALA A 52 -9.05 11.81 -6.29
CA ALA A 52 -9.07 13.23 -6.66
C ALA A 52 -8.79 14.14 -5.45
N ILE A 53 -9.30 13.79 -4.28
CA ILE A 53 -9.03 14.51 -3.01
C ILE A 53 -7.58 14.35 -2.61
N GLU A 54 -7.04 13.14 -2.69
CA GLU A 54 -5.63 12.87 -2.41
C GLU A 54 -4.72 13.69 -3.32
N ALA A 55 -4.96 13.71 -4.62
CA ALA A 55 -4.17 14.51 -5.55
C ALA A 55 -4.25 16.02 -5.26
N ALA A 56 -5.42 16.51 -4.83
CA ALA A 56 -5.62 17.91 -4.51
C ALA A 56 -5.03 18.34 -3.16
N GLU A 57 -4.99 17.44 -2.17
CA GLU A 57 -4.56 17.74 -0.80
C GLU A 57 -3.22 17.11 -0.43
N ALA A 58 -2.53 16.43 -1.35
CA ALA A 58 -1.26 15.74 -1.11
C ALA A 58 -0.20 16.69 -0.50
N GLU A 59 -0.06 17.89 -1.06
CA GLU A 59 0.89 18.90 -0.58
C GLU A 59 0.54 19.39 0.83
N SER A 60 -0.74 19.71 1.05
CA SER A 60 -1.31 20.11 2.35
C SER A 60 -1.13 19.05 3.44
N ILE A 61 -1.32 17.77 3.12
CA ILE A 61 -1.12 16.65 4.05
C ILE A 61 0.35 16.52 4.44
N ILE A 62 1.27 16.61 3.47
CA ILE A 62 2.72 16.52 3.72
C ILE A 62 3.17 17.69 4.61
N GLU A 63 2.74 18.92 4.31
CA GLU A 63 3.07 20.09 5.10
C GLU A 63 2.53 19.99 6.54
N ARG A 64 1.29 19.50 6.69
CA ARG A 64 0.66 19.30 8.01
C ARG A 64 1.43 18.27 8.84
N LYS A 65 1.84 17.16 8.23
CA LYS A 65 2.69 16.14 8.88
C LYS A 65 4.03 16.71 9.30
N ALA A 66 4.71 17.42 8.41
CA ALA A 66 6.00 18.07 8.71
C ALA A 66 5.86 19.11 9.84
N LYS A 67 4.75 19.86 9.89
CA LYS A 67 4.46 20.81 10.97
C LYS A 67 4.22 20.12 12.31
N LEU A 68 3.46 19.03 12.32
CA LEU A 68 3.22 18.23 13.54
C LEU A 68 4.50 17.58 14.04
N LEU A 69 5.27 16.96 13.15
CA LEU A 69 6.56 16.36 13.48
C LEU A 69 7.48 17.38 14.16
N ARG A 70 7.65 18.57 13.56
CA ARG A 70 8.43 19.66 14.17
C ARG A 70 7.93 20.08 15.55
N LYS A 71 6.62 20.04 15.81
CA LYS A 71 6.06 20.34 17.14
C LYS A 71 6.41 19.23 18.14
N VAL A 72 6.22 17.97 17.75
CA VAL A 72 6.51 16.81 18.60
C VAL A 72 8.01 16.74 18.91
N THR A 73 8.89 16.90 17.92
CA THR A 73 10.34 16.93 18.13
C THR A 73 10.75 17.97 19.15
N ARG A 74 10.27 19.22 19.01
CA ARG A 74 10.57 20.29 19.97
C ARG A 74 10.04 20.01 21.38
N VAL A 75 8.88 19.36 21.51
CA VAL A 75 8.36 18.96 22.83
C VAL A 75 9.22 17.85 23.41
N ALA A 76 9.60 16.86 22.60
CA ALA A 76 10.47 15.77 23.00
C ALA A 76 11.84 16.28 23.47
N GLU A 77 12.49 17.18 22.73
CA GLU A 77 13.76 17.82 23.12
C GLU A 77 13.68 18.49 24.50
N ARG A 78 12.62 19.28 24.73
CA ARG A 78 12.40 19.93 26.02
C ARG A 78 12.14 18.95 27.15
N ALA A 79 11.37 17.88 26.86
CA ALA A 79 11.10 16.84 27.83
C ALA A 79 12.38 16.10 28.21
N TRP A 80 13.20 15.72 27.24
CA TRP A 80 14.48 15.04 27.48
C TRP A 80 15.45 15.89 28.29
N SER A 81 15.61 17.17 27.94
CA SER A 81 16.45 18.10 28.73
C SER A 81 15.94 18.23 30.18
N THR A 82 14.62 18.32 30.38
CA THR A 82 14.06 18.39 31.75
C THR A 82 14.26 17.09 32.54
N VAL A 83 14.23 15.94 31.86
CA VAL A 83 14.46 14.64 32.47
C VAL A 83 15.92 14.49 32.86
N GLU A 84 16.84 14.92 32.01
CA GLU A 84 18.29 14.94 32.28
C GLU A 84 18.60 15.79 33.52
N ASP A 85 18.09 17.02 33.60
CA ASP A 85 18.27 17.92 34.76
C ASP A 85 17.75 17.32 36.08
N LYS A 86 16.73 16.47 36.01
CA LYS A 86 16.09 15.85 37.20
C LYS A 86 16.65 14.48 37.53
N LEU A 87 17.49 13.90 36.67
CA LEU A 87 18.01 12.55 36.84
C LEU A 87 18.94 12.45 38.06
N ASP A 88 19.71 13.50 38.33
CA ASP A 88 20.64 13.57 39.47
C ASP A 88 19.94 13.47 40.84
N GLY A 89 18.67 13.89 40.91
CA GLY A 89 17.84 13.79 42.12
C GLY A 89 16.86 12.62 42.11
N ALA A 90 16.84 11.80 41.07
CA ALA A 90 15.87 10.73 40.90
C ALA A 90 16.18 9.53 41.80
N ASN A 91 15.14 8.83 42.27
CA ASN A 91 15.34 7.57 42.97
C ASN A 91 15.77 6.45 41.99
N LEU A 92 16.37 5.38 42.53
CA LEU A 92 16.92 4.28 41.73
C LEU A 92 15.88 3.65 40.76
N ALA A 93 14.62 3.54 41.19
CA ALA A 93 13.55 2.98 40.36
C ALA A 93 13.23 3.88 39.16
N GLN A 94 13.12 5.19 39.37
CA GLN A 94 12.89 6.18 38.32
C GLN A 94 14.07 6.24 37.35
N ALA A 95 15.30 6.21 37.86
CA ALA A 95 16.51 6.19 37.04
C ALA A 95 16.56 4.93 36.16
N THR A 96 16.25 3.76 36.72
CA THR A 96 16.23 2.49 35.98
C THR A 96 15.18 2.50 34.85
N ILE A 97 13.97 2.99 35.13
CA ILE A 97 12.91 3.09 34.11
C ILE A 97 13.31 4.08 33.00
N CYS A 98 13.86 5.24 33.38
CA CYS A 98 14.32 6.24 32.42
C CYS A 98 15.43 5.68 31.53
N ALA A 99 16.41 4.99 32.11
CA ALA A 99 17.49 4.35 31.37
C ALA A 99 16.99 3.31 30.36
N GLY A 100 16.01 2.47 30.75
CA GLY A 100 15.41 1.50 29.85
C GLY A 100 14.71 2.14 28.65
N ILE A 101 13.83 3.12 28.91
CA ILE A 101 13.11 3.83 27.84
C ILE A 101 14.07 4.60 26.93
N ALA A 102 15.06 5.28 27.50
CA ALA A 102 16.07 6.01 26.75
C ALA A 102 16.89 5.07 25.84
N THR A 103 17.27 3.90 26.36
CA THR A 103 17.98 2.86 25.59
C THR A 103 17.12 2.36 24.43
N ASP A 104 15.85 2.04 24.67
CA ASP A 104 14.92 1.61 23.61
C ASP A 104 14.77 2.68 22.51
N LYS A 105 14.65 3.97 22.88
CA LYS A 105 14.54 5.06 21.91
C LYS A 105 15.84 5.33 21.17
N MET A 106 16.98 5.13 21.83
CA MET A 106 18.30 5.21 21.18
C MET A 106 18.45 4.11 20.11
N ILE A 107 18.08 2.88 20.42
CA ILE A 107 18.13 1.75 19.46
C ILE A 107 17.22 2.02 18.26
N LEU A 108 15.99 2.53 18.49
CA LEU A 108 15.10 2.96 17.42
C LEU A 108 15.74 4.03 16.51
N LEU A 109 16.40 5.03 17.10
CA LEU A 109 17.06 6.11 16.34
C LEU A 109 18.29 5.63 15.59
N ALA A 110 19.02 4.64 16.11
CA ALA A 110 20.14 4.01 15.44
C ALA A 110 19.72 3.21 14.18
N GLY A 111 18.41 3.04 13.96
CA GLY A 111 17.88 2.25 12.85
C GLY A 111 18.02 0.74 13.07
N GLU A 112 18.35 0.32 14.29
CA GLU A 112 18.39 -1.08 14.65
C GLU A 112 16.97 -1.62 14.82
N THR A 113 16.71 -2.79 14.25
CA THR A 113 15.39 -3.45 14.31
C THR A 113 15.02 -3.77 15.76
N THR A 114 14.12 -2.97 16.34
CA THR A 114 13.64 -3.17 17.72
C THR A 114 12.59 -4.26 17.86
N GLN A 115 11.95 -4.66 16.77
CA GLN A 115 11.03 -5.79 16.73
C GLN A 115 11.26 -6.59 15.45
N ARG A 116 11.67 -7.85 15.61
CA ARG A 116 11.62 -8.84 14.54
C ARG A 116 10.22 -9.46 14.58
N ILE A 117 9.34 -9.03 13.68
CA ILE A 117 8.04 -9.68 13.50
C ILE A 117 8.26 -10.90 12.62
N GLU A 118 8.33 -12.08 13.24
CA GLU A 118 8.29 -13.34 12.51
C GLU A 118 6.85 -13.57 12.04
N VAL A 119 6.54 -13.13 10.82
CA VAL A 119 5.31 -13.51 10.15
C VAL A 119 5.48 -14.94 9.67
N ASN A 120 5.03 -15.91 10.47
CA ASN A 120 4.89 -17.30 10.03
C ASN A 120 3.78 -17.37 8.98
N PHE A 121 4.13 -17.18 7.71
CA PHE A 121 3.34 -17.71 6.63
C PHE A 121 3.48 -19.23 6.72
N ASN A 122 2.43 -19.92 7.17
CA ASN A 122 2.36 -21.37 7.04
C ASN A 122 2.41 -21.68 5.52
N ALA A 123 3.61 -21.96 5.02
CA ALA A 123 3.84 -22.26 3.61
C ALA A 123 2.99 -23.45 3.12
N SER A 124 2.53 -24.30 4.05
CA SER A 124 1.58 -25.39 3.78
C SER A 124 0.28 -24.92 3.14
N ASP A 125 -0.22 -23.74 3.51
CA ASP A 125 -1.52 -23.24 3.02
C ASP A 125 -1.39 -22.70 1.60
N ILE A 126 -0.25 -22.08 1.27
CA ILE A 126 0.03 -21.57 -0.07
C ILE A 126 0.11 -22.71 -1.09
N TYR A 127 0.75 -23.84 -0.74
CA TYR A 127 0.81 -25.00 -1.62
C TYR A 127 -0.56 -25.68 -1.79
N ALA A 128 -1.37 -25.73 -0.73
CA ALA A 128 -2.73 -26.27 -0.79
C ALA A 128 -3.64 -25.40 -1.68
N ASP A 129 -3.58 -24.08 -1.52
CA ASP A 129 -4.35 -23.12 -2.31
C ASP A 129 -3.93 -23.12 -3.78
N PHE A 130 -2.63 -23.19 -4.07
CA PHE A 130 -2.14 -23.33 -5.45
C PHE A 130 -2.60 -24.63 -6.09
N LYS A 131 -2.59 -25.75 -5.33
CA LYS A 131 -3.02 -27.05 -5.83
C LYS A 131 -4.52 -27.04 -6.17
N ALA A 132 -5.34 -26.47 -5.29
CA ALA A 132 -6.78 -26.32 -5.52
C ALA A 132 -7.08 -25.50 -6.78
N LEU A 133 -6.36 -24.39 -6.99
CA LEU A 133 -6.48 -23.57 -8.20
C LEU A 133 -6.06 -24.32 -9.47
N THR A 134 -4.98 -25.11 -9.41
CA THR A 134 -4.54 -25.92 -10.56
C THR A 134 -5.50 -27.06 -10.90
N ASP A 135 -6.14 -27.64 -9.88
CA ASP A 135 -7.13 -28.70 -10.07
C ASP A 135 -8.42 -28.14 -10.69
N GLU A 136 -8.87 -26.97 -10.25
CA GLU A 136 -10.02 -26.27 -10.83
C GLU A 136 -9.77 -25.84 -12.29
N LEU A 137 -8.56 -25.33 -12.59
CA LEU A 137 -8.13 -25.00 -13.94
C LEU A 137 -8.09 -26.24 -14.84
N ASN A 138 -7.56 -27.36 -14.36
CA ASN A 138 -7.50 -28.60 -15.13
C ASN A 138 -8.91 -29.17 -15.41
N GLU A 139 -9.83 -29.09 -14.45
CA GLU A 139 -11.23 -29.48 -14.67
C GLU A 139 -11.93 -28.54 -15.66
N ALA A 140 -11.66 -27.23 -15.61
CA ALA A 140 -12.17 -26.28 -16.61
C ALA A 140 -11.62 -26.57 -18.01
N VAL A 141 -10.33 -26.92 -18.13
CA VAL A 141 -9.69 -27.29 -19.41
C VAL A 141 -10.28 -28.58 -19.99
N LYS A 142 -10.59 -29.58 -19.15
CA LYS A 142 -11.25 -30.82 -19.60
C LYS A 142 -12.68 -30.60 -20.12
N ARG A 143 -13.36 -29.54 -19.65
CA ARG A 143 -14.71 -29.17 -20.09
C ARG A 143 -14.73 -28.37 -21.39
N LEU A 144 -13.57 -27.88 -21.85
CA LEU A 144 -13.47 -27.25 -23.15
C LEU A 144 -13.53 -28.34 -24.24
N PRO A 145 -14.39 -28.21 -25.26
CA PRO A 145 -14.36 -29.11 -26.40
C PRO A 145 -12.99 -28.98 -27.07
N THR A 146 -12.38 -30.12 -27.41
CA THR A 146 -11.10 -30.18 -28.13
C THR A 146 -11.16 -29.27 -29.35
N PRO A 147 -10.14 -28.42 -29.57
CA PRO A 147 -10.16 -27.51 -30.71
C PRO A 147 -10.25 -28.35 -31.98
N LYS A 148 -11.34 -28.19 -32.74
CA LYS A 148 -11.38 -28.58 -34.15
C LYS A 148 -10.13 -27.98 -34.77
N SER A 149 -9.27 -28.84 -35.28
CA SER A 149 -8.07 -28.47 -36.01
C SER A 149 -8.42 -27.38 -37.03
N LEU A 150 -8.00 -26.15 -36.75
CA LEU A 150 -7.86 -25.10 -37.74
C LEU A 150 -6.65 -25.49 -38.58
N LEU A 151 -6.86 -26.44 -39.51
CA LEU A 151 -6.00 -26.62 -40.66
C LEU A 151 -6.11 -25.35 -41.48
N VAL A 152 -5.30 -24.35 -41.14
CA VAL A 152 -4.92 -23.32 -42.10
C VAL A 152 -3.99 -24.04 -43.08
N VAL A 153 -4.54 -24.42 -44.22
CA VAL A 153 -3.74 -24.80 -45.39
C VAL A 153 -2.96 -23.55 -45.78
N VAL A 154 -1.67 -23.54 -45.48
CA VAL A 154 -0.75 -22.56 -46.03
C VAL A 154 -0.32 -23.12 -47.38
N ASP A 155 -0.99 -22.69 -48.46
CA ASP A 155 -0.52 -22.93 -49.82
C ASP A 155 0.79 -22.13 -50.01
N ALA A 156 1.91 -22.78 -49.75
CA ALA A 156 3.21 -22.29 -50.19
C ALA A 156 3.41 -22.71 -51.64
N GLU A 157 3.06 -21.82 -52.58
CA GLU A 157 3.60 -21.85 -53.94
C GLU A 157 5.13 -21.72 -53.86
N ILE A 158 5.83 -22.84 -53.82
CA ILE A 158 7.24 -22.89 -54.19
C ILE A 158 7.27 -23.11 -55.70
N THR A 159 7.41 -22.01 -56.44
CA THR A 159 7.80 -22.03 -57.85
C THR A 159 9.14 -22.74 -57.98
N SER A 160 9.11 -24.00 -58.40
CA SER A 160 10.24 -24.67 -59.02
C SER A 160 10.51 -23.99 -60.37
N SER A 161 11.56 -23.18 -60.44
CA SER A 161 12.16 -22.75 -61.70
C SER A 161 13.56 -23.32 -61.79
N ALA A 162 13.68 -24.38 -62.57
CA ALA A 162 14.90 -25.03 -62.98
C ALA A 162 15.83 -24.10 -63.78
N ILE A 163 17.13 -24.14 -63.48
CA ILE A 163 18.28 -24.00 -64.38
C ILE A 163 19.39 -24.80 -63.67
N GLY A 164 20.08 -25.79 -64.20
CA GLY A 164 20.45 -26.12 -65.57
C GLY A 164 21.92 -26.59 -65.49
N SER A 165 22.18 -27.74 -66.12
CA SER A 165 23.44 -28.42 -66.46
C SER A 165 24.78 -27.66 -66.50
N GLU A 166 25.85 -28.47 -66.48
CA GLU A 166 27.28 -28.23 -66.85
C GLU A 166 28.14 -27.68 -65.69
N VAL A 167 29.26 -28.29 -65.27
CA VAL A 167 30.30 -29.14 -65.92
C VAL A 167 30.83 -30.14 -64.90
#